data_AF-A0A9W5YKU3-F1
#
_entry.id   AF-A0A9W5YKU3-F1
#
_cell.length_a   1.000
_cell.length_b   1.000
_cell.length_c   1.000
_cell.angle_alpha   90.00
_cell.angle_beta   90.00
_cell.angle_gamma   90.00
#
_symmetry.space_group_name_H-M   'P 1'
#
loop_
_entity.id
_entity.type
_entity.pdbx_description
1 polymer ?
#
loop_
_entity_poly.entity_id
_entity_poly.type
_entity_poly.pdbx_seq_one_letter_code
_entity_poly.pdbx_strand_id
1 'polypeptide(L)'
;MTYLDANGLDLLSIGLHTLSMRLRSLTLSHIRISKALFWPLPENSIRSPYWPNLERLQVVNMPPYNIDGSTLLGVDPPLTRSHLLFEGAYSWKWRCDRWEYIKCDDIGILYQAMGQAARQMPRLQRMRLSLLNYHSNMGSESGEYLDFNREKDARIAHLRINTQWGYQIGEEVISAWGLEGETAEQFRRTMDVTLPWYVEPRED
;
A
#
# COMPACT_ATOMS: atom_id res chain seq x y z
N MET A 1 -30.70 1.30 19.29
CA MET A 1 -29.56 1.97 19.98
C MET A 1 -29.25 3.21 19.16
N THR A 2 -29.58 4.40 19.65
CA THR A 2 -29.35 5.68 18.96
C THR A 2 -28.11 6.32 19.58
N TYR A 3 -27.08 6.60 18.78
CA TYR A 3 -25.79 7.12 19.23
C TYR A 3 -25.80 8.65 19.45
N LEU A 4 -26.95 9.20 19.82
CA LEU A 4 -27.14 10.64 20.01
C LEU A 4 -26.99 10.99 21.50
N ASP A 5 -26.21 12.01 21.83
CA ASP A 5 -26.17 12.56 23.18
C ASP A 5 -27.44 13.37 23.50
N ALA A 6 -27.52 13.92 24.72
CA ALA A 6 -28.66 14.74 25.16
C ALA A 6 -28.87 16.03 24.33
N ASN A 7 -27.89 16.42 23.50
CA ASN A 7 -27.92 17.58 22.61
C ASN A 7 -28.11 17.18 21.13
N GLY A 8 -28.31 15.89 20.83
CA GLY A 8 -28.44 15.39 19.45
C GLY A 8 -27.12 15.25 18.70
N LEU A 9 -25.98 15.21 19.38
CA LEU A 9 -24.67 14.97 18.75
C LEU A 9 -24.45 13.48 18.52
N ASP A 10 -24.03 13.11 17.31
CA ASP A 10 -23.67 11.74 16.95
C ASP A 10 -22.32 11.35 17.59
N LEU A 11 -22.41 10.74 18.77
CA LEU A 11 -21.28 10.29 19.57
C LEU A 11 -20.45 9.21 18.87
N LEU A 12 -21.06 8.41 18.00
CA LEU A 12 -20.34 7.41 17.22
C LEU A 12 -19.46 8.09 16.17
N SER A 13 -20.02 9.04 15.42
CA SER A 13 -19.25 9.82 14.44
C SER A 13 -18.15 10.67 15.10
N ILE A 14 -18.43 11.28 16.25
CA ILE A 14 -17.42 12.01 17.04
C ILE A 14 -16.34 11.06 17.56
N GLY A 15 -16.71 9.88 18.05
CA GLY A 15 -15.79 8.87 18.52
C GLY A 15 -14.89 8.34 17.41
N LEU A 16 -15.46 8.02 16.24
CA LEU A 16 -14.73 7.56 15.06
C LEU A 16 -13.82 8.66 14.49
N HIS A 17 -14.27 9.91 14.46
CA HIS A 17 -13.44 11.04 14.06
C HIS A 17 -12.30 11.29 15.07
N THR A 18 -12.59 11.24 16.36
CA THR A 18 -11.57 11.39 17.40
C THR A 18 -10.55 10.27 17.35
N LEU A 19 -10.99 9.04 17.08
CA LEU A 19 -10.11 7.89 16.85
C LEU A 19 -9.26 8.12 15.60
N SER A 20 -9.84 8.53 14.47
CA SER A 20 -9.11 8.81 13.23
C SER A 20 -8.06 9.92 13.40
N MET A 21 -8.30 10.85 14.33
CA MET A 21 -7.38 11.94 14.63
C MET A 21 -6.30 11.58 15.66
N ARG A 22 -6.49 10.55 16.51
CA ARG A 22 -5.55 10.19 17.60
C ARG A 22 -4.78 8.91 17.36
N LEU A 23 -5.18 8.10 16.39
CA LEU A 23 -4.50 6.86 16.03
C LEU A 23 -3.04 7.14 15.65
N ARG A 24 -2.11 6.42 16.29
CA ARG A 24 -0.68 6.42 15.94
C ARG A 24 -0.27 5.19 15.15
N SER A 25 -0.93 4.07 15.37
CA SER A 25 -0.65 2.81 14.68
C SER A 25 -1.97 2.13 14.33
N LEU A 26 -2.11 1.72 13.08
CA LEU A 26 -3.23 0.94 12.57
C LEU A 26 -2.68 -0.26 11.80
N THR A 27 -3.05 -1.46 12.22
CA THR A 27 -2.74 -2.70 11.50
C THR A 27 -4.03 -3.40 11.16
N LEU A 28 -4.29 -3.61 9.87
CA LEU A 28 -5.38 -4.40 9.33
C LEU A 28 -4.78 -5.69 8.80
N SER A 29 -5.25 -6.82 9.30
CA SER A 29 -4.71 -8.14 8.97
C SER A 29 -5.80 -9.04 8.41
N HIS A 30 -5.55 -9.68 7.27
CA HIS A 30 -6.51 -10.58 6.61
C HIS A 30 -7.85 -9.91 6.25
N ILE A 31 -7.83 -8.58 6.08
CA ILE A 31 -9.01 -7.77 5.76
C ILE A 31 -8.80 -7.15 4.39
N ARG A 32 -9.84 -7.22 3.54
CA ARG A 32 -9.89 -6.49 2.27
C ARG A 32 -10.12 -5.02 2.53
N ILE A 33 -9.39 -4.19 1.79
CA ILE A 33 -9.54 -2.73 1.84
C ILE A 33 -9.82 -2.19 0.44
N SER A 34 -10.28 -0.95 0.37
CA SER A 34 -10.44 -0.24 -0.89
C SER A 34 -9.70 1.11 -0.80
N LYS A 35 -9.57 1.80 -1.94
CA LYS A 35 -9.01 3.16 -1.97
C LYS A 35 -9.69 4.14 -1.02
N ALA A 36 -10.95 3.89 -0.65
CA ALA A 36 -11.70 4.71 0.30
C ALA A 36 -11.06 4.73 1.70
N LEU A 37 -10.26 3.72 2.05
CA LEU A 37 -9.45 3.72 3.27
C LEU A 37 -8.44 4.89 3.30
N PHE A 38 -8.00 5.36 2.13
CA PHE A 38 -6.95 6.36 1.97
C PHE A 38 -7.49 7.73 1.53
N TRP A 39 -8.80 7.87 1.30
CA TRP A 39 -9.39 9.06 0.69
C TRP A 39 -10.32 9.81 1.66
N PRO A 40 -10.06 11.09 1.97
CA PRO A 40 -11.12 12.01 2.39
C PRO A 40 -11.82 12.56 1.13
N LEU A 41 -13.14 12.55 1.08
CA LEU A 41 -13.93 13.08 -0.05
C LEU A 41 -13.44 14.47 -0.49
N PRO A 42 -13.48 14.81 -1.81
CA PRO A 42 -12.79 15.98 -2.36
C PRO A 42 -13.30 17.35 -1.91
N GLU A 43 -14.28 17.43 -1.01
CA GLU A 43 -15.15 18.59 -0.98
C GLU A 43 -14.68 19.79 -0.16
N ASN A 44 -13.69 19.73 0.75
CA ASN A 44 -13.45 20.94 1.56
C ASN A 44 -12.07 21.28 2.17
N SER A 45 -10.96 20.60 1.88
CA SER A 45 -9.64 21.21 2.19
C SER A 45 -8.46 20.43 1.62
N ILE A 46 -7.80 21.00 0.62
CA ILE A 46 -6.47 20.59 0.13
C ILE A 46 -5.38 20.79 1.24
N ARG A 47 -5.73 21.36 2.40
CA ARG A 47 -4.80 21.80 3.45
C ARG A 47 -4.92 21.09 4.80
N SER A 48 -5.86 20.16 4.97
CA SER A 48 -6.01 19.43 6.23
C SER A 48 -5.22 18.12 6.17
N PRO A 49 -4.38 17.80 7.17
CA PRO A 49 -3.66 16.55 7.18
C PRO A 49 -4.64 15.39 7.30
N TYR A 50 -4.47 14.40 6.43
CA TYR A 50 -5.20 13.14 6.50
C TYR A 50 -4.51 12.25 7.53
N TRP A 51 -5.22 11.85 8.58
CA TRP A 51 -4.66 11.13 9.75
C TRP A 51 -3.41 11.82 10.35
N PRO A 52 -3.59 12.99 11.00
CA PRO A 52 -2.48 13.85 11.43
C PRO A 52 -1.49 13.20 12.40
N ASN A 53 -1.94 12.18 13.15
CA ASN A 53 -1.14 11.54 14.18
C ASN A 53 -0.69 10.12 13.82
N LEU A 54 -1.07 9.60 12.66
CA LEU A 54 -0.77 8.22 12.30
C LEU A 54 0.69 8.10 11.86
N GLU A 55 1.44 7.27 12.57
CA GLU A 55 2.85 6.98 12.33
C GLU A 55 3.03 5.68 11.56
N ARG A 56 2.16 4.69 11.81
CA ARG A 56 2.24 3.36 11.20
C ARG A 56 0.89 2.93 10.65
N LEU A 57 0.86 2.64 9.36
CA LEU A 57 -0.29 2.04 8.69
C LEU A 57 0.13 0.76 8.00
N GLN A 58 -0.43 -0.36 8.40
CA GLN A 58 -0.07 -1.64 7.82
C GLN A 58 -1.33 -2.42 7.44
N VAL A 59 -1.37 -2.86 6.20
CA VAL A 59 -2.37 -3.77 5.66
C VAL A 59 -1.62 -5.03 5.30
N VAL A 60 -1.73 -6.05 6.14
CA VAL A 60 -0.96 -7.29 6.01
C VAL A 60 -1.86 -8.44 5.63
N ASN A 61 -1.38 -9.30 4.74
CA ASN A 61 -2.12 -10.46 4.27
C ASN A 61 -3.50 -10.07 3.69
N MET A 62 -3.58 -8.99 2.91
CA MET A 62 -4.83 -8.61 2.27
C MET A 62 -5.27 -9.73 1.32
N PRO A 63 -6.52 -10.23 1.44
CA PRO A 63 -7.06 -11.17 0.46
C PRO A 63 -6.96 -10.58 -0.97
N PRO A 64 -6.29 -11.24 -1.93
CA PRO A 64 -6.10 -10.78 -3.30
C PRO A 64 -7.37 -10.87 -4.15
N TYR A 65 -8.48 -10.27 -3.69
CA TYR A 65 -9.72 -10.17 -4.43
C TYR A 65 -10.23 -8.74 -4.49
N ASN A 66 -10.70 -8.34 -5.66
CA ASN A 66 -11.49 -7.13 -5.87
C ASN A 66 -12.81 -7.16 -5.11
N ILE A 67 -13.49 -6.02 -5.09
CA ILE A 67 -14.79 -5.86 -4.41
C ILE A 67 -15.85 -6.80 -5.01
N ASP A 68 -15.81 -6.99 -6.33
CA ASP A 68 -16.68 -7.90 -7.08
C ASP A 68 -16.31 -9.39 -6.93
N GLY A 69 -15.21 -9.70 -6.22
CA GLY A 69 -14.71 -11.05 -6.01
C GLY A 69 -13.76 -11.55 -7.09
N SER A 70 -13.44 -10.75 -8.12
CA SER A 70 -12.41 -11.11 -9.10
C SER A 70 -11.00 -11.11 -8.48
N THR A 71 -10.10 -11.96 -8.96
CA THR A 71 -8.77 -12.11 -8.38
C THR A 71 -7.82 -10.97 -8.80
N LEU A 72 -7.17 -10.34 -7.82
CA LEU A 72 -6.10 -9.35 -8.03
C LEU A 72 -4.80 -10.00 -8.55
N LEU A 73 -4.59 -11.25 -8.16
CA LEU A 73 -3.47 -12.06 -8.59
C LEU A 73 -3.85 -12.94 -9.79
N GLY A 74 -3.00 -12.95 -10.81
CA GLY A 74 -2.96 -13.97 -11.84
C GLY A 74 -2.17 -15.17 -11.35
N VAL A 75 -2.43 -16.31 -11.98
CA VAL A 75 -1.70 -17.56 -11.75
C VAL A 75 -0.94 -17.90 -13.04
N ASP A 76 0.30 -18.36 -12.89
CA ASP A 76 1.19 -18.80 -13.98
C ASP A 76 1.57 -17.65 -14.96
N PRO A 77 2.53 -16.77 -14.60
CA PRO A 77 2.99 -15.71 -15.49
C PRO A 77 3.63 -16.30 -16.76
N PRO A 78 3.54 -15.64 -17.93
CA PRO A 78 4.24 -16.10 -19.12
C PRO A 78 5.74 -16.18 -18.85
N LEU A 79 6.32 -17.38 -19.03
CA LEU A 79 7.71 -17.67 -18.70
C LEU A 79 8.66 -16.68 -19.41
N THR A 80 9.46 -15.94 -18.64
CA THR A 80 10.54 -15.10 -19.18
C THR A 80 11.73 -15.96 -19.61
N ARG A 81 12.56 -15.45 -20.54
CA ARG A 81 13.76 -16.15 -21.05
C ARG A 81 14.73 -16.61 -19.95
N SER A 82 14.78 -15.89 -18.84
CA SER A 82 15.57 -16.23 -17.65
C SER A 82 15.10 -17.52 -16.97
N HIS A 83 13.81 -17.85 -17.03
CA HIS A 83 13.27 -19.09 -16.46
C HIS A 83 13.66 -20.33 -17.25
N LEU A 84 13.68 -20.25 -18.58
CA LEU A 84 14.15 -21.35 -19.43
C LEU A 84 15.61 -21.74 -19.14
N LEU A 85 16.41 -20.81 -18.61
CA LEU A 85 17.81 -21.05 -18.23
C LEU A 85 17.95 -21.64 -16.82
N PHE A 86 17.05 -21.31 -15.89
CA PHE A 86 17.08 -21.80 -14.49
C PHE A 86 16.35 -23.14 -14.29
N GLU A 87 15.41 -23.52 -15.16
CA GLU A 87 14.68 -24.80 -15.10
C GLU A 87 15.59 -26.04 -15.21
N GLY A 88 16.82 -25.88 -15.74
CA GLY A 88 17.78 -26.98 -15.89
C GLY A 88 18.44 -27.45 -14.59
N ALA A 89 18.41 -26.66 -13.50
CA ALA A 89 19.28 -26.91 -12.34
C ALA A 89 18.59 -27.48 -11.08
N TYR A 90 17.29 -27.28 -10.86
CA TYR A 90 16.61 -27.68 -9.61
C TYR A 90 15.12 -28.04 -9.83
N SER A 91 14.81 -29.15 -10.49
CA SER A 91 13.51 -29.33 -11.15
C SER A 91 12.36 -30.01 -10.38
N TRP A 92 12.43 -30.20 -9.05
CA TRP A 92 11.46 -31.08 -8.36
C TRP A 92 10.72 -30.39 -7.21
N LYS A 93 11.37 -29.47 -6.48
CA LYS A 93 10.74 -28.75 -5.35
C LYS A 93 10.04 -27.45 -5.79
N TRP A 94 10.43 -26.89 -6.92
CA TRP A 94 9.91 -25.63 -7.47
C TRP A 94 8.73 -25.82 -8.45
N ARG A 95 8.33 -27.07 -8.72
CA ARG A 95 7.22 -27.40 -9.66
C ARG A 95 5.83 -27.39 -9.03
N CYS A 96 5.71 -27.23 -7.71
CA CYS A 96 4.44 -27.32 -6.99
C CYS A 96 3.88 -25.98 -6.49
N ASP A 97 4.66 -24.90 -6.55
CA ASP A 97 4.18 -23.58 -6.19
C ASP A 97 3.72 -22.90 -7.47
N ARG A 98 2.42 -22.81 -7.70
CA ARG A 98 1.88 -21.93 -8.75
C ARG A 98 2.25 -20.50 -8.38
N TRP A 99 2.83 -19.78 -9.33
CA TRP A 99 3.34 -18.45 -9.09
C TRP A 99 2.22 -17.43 -9.25
N GLU A 100 1.97 -16.68 -8.18
CA GLU A 100 1.03 -15.56 -8.17
C GLU A 100 1.74 -14.32 -8.71
N TYR A 101 1.06 -13.51 -9.51
CA TYR A 101 1.57 -12.23 -9.99
C TYR A 101 0.45 -11.21 -9.98
N ILE A 102 0.74 -9.92 -9.80
CA ILE A 102 -0.31 -8.91 -9.88
C ILE A 102 -0.77 -8.79 -11.34
N LYS A 103 -2.03 -9.18 -11.57
CA LYS A 103 -2.63 -9.19 -12.91
C LYS A 103 -3.42 -7.91 -13.20
N CYS A 104 -3.77 -7.17 -12.16
CA CYS A 104 -4.82 -6.17 -12.23
C CYS A 104 -4.30 -4.75 -11.99
N ASP A 105 -4.68 -3.83 -12.88
CA ASP A 105 -4.47 -2.39 -12.74
C ASP A 105 -5.11 -1.83 -11.44
N ASP A 106 -6.06 -2.57 -10.84
CA ASP A 106 -6.69 -2.22 -9.58
C ASP A 106 -5.69 -2.14 -8.41
N ILE A 107 -4.57 -2.86 -8.44
CA ILE A 107 -3.52 -2.65 -7.44
C ILE A 107 -2.87 -1.28 -7.60
N GLY A 108 -2.72 -0.80 -8.85
CA GLY A 108 -2.17 0.50 -9.16
C GLY A 108 -3.05 1.61 -8.57
N ILE A 109 -4.37 1.43 -8.61
CA ILE A 109 -5.33 2.32 -7.95
C ILE A 109 -5.09 2.37 -6.43
N LEU A 110 -4.81 1.23 -5.79
CA LEU A 110 -4.49 1.19 -4.35
C LEU A 110 -3.14 1.85 -4.05
N TYR A 111 -2.10 1.56 -4.84
CA TYR A 111 -0.78 2.18 -4.68
C TYR A 111 -0.80 3.68 -4.91
N GLN A 112 -1.60 4.16 -5.86
CA GLN A 112 -1.84 5.57 -6.11
C GLN A 112 -2.52 6.22 -4.89
N ALA A 113 -3.60 5.63 -4.38
CA ALA A 113 -4.31 6.17 -3.23
C ALA A 113 -3.42 6.21 -1.97
N MET A 114 -2.60 5.19 -1.77
CA MET A 114 -1.59 5.14 -0.70
C MET A 114 -0.60 6.31 -0.81
N GLY A 115 -0.02 6.55 -1.99
CA GLY A 115 0.94 7.64 -2.20
C GLY A 115 0.33 9.02 -1.94
N GLN A 116 -0.87 9.26 -2.46
CA GLN A 116 -1.62 10.50 -2.25
C GLN A 116 -1.89 10.75 -0.77
N ALA A 117 -2.33 9.71 -0.05
CA ALA A 117 -2.63 9.81 1.37
C ALA A 117 -1.35 9.97 2.21
N ALA A 118 -0.28 9.24 1.88
CA ALA A 118 1.02 9.33 2.56
C ALA A 118 1.56 10.76 2.58
N ARG A 119 1.43 11.49 1.45
CA ARG A 119 1.84 12.91 1.35
C ARG A 119 1.05 13.85 2.26
N GLN A 120 -0.13 13.44 2.72
CA GLN A 120 -0.97 14.19 3.64
C GLN A 120 -0.88 13.69 5.10
N MET A 121 -0.05 12.69 5.38
CA MET A 121 0.16 12.12 6.72
C MET A 121 1.49 12.59 7.30
N PRO A 122 1.51 13.67 8.11
CA PRO A 122 2.75 14.33 8.48
C PRO A 122 3.66 13.49 9.37
N ARG A 123 3.07 12.62 10.20
CA ARG A 123 3.80 11.77 11.14
C ARG A 123 4.09 10.36 10.61
N LEU A 124 3.68 10.05 9.38
CA LEU A 124 3.83 8.73 8.81
C LEU A 124 5.31 8.33 8.72
N GLN A 125 5.66 7.26 9.41
CA GLN A 125 6.99 6.63 9.39
C GLN A 125 6.97 5.33 8.59
N ARG A 126 5.84 4.61 8.59
CA ARG A 126 5.71 3.36 7.86
C ARG A 126 4.32 3.19 7.26
N MET A 127 4.29 2.85 5.98
CA MET A 127 3.08 2.42 5.28
C MET A 127 3.37 1.13 4.54
N ARG A 128 2.60 0.08 4.80
CA ARG A 128 2.79 -1.23 4.16
C ARG A 128 1.49 -1.82 3.66
N LEU A 129 1.52 -2.40 2.47
CA LEU A 129 0.49 -3.28 1.94
C LEU A 129 1.13 -4.59 1.48
N SER A 130 0.71 -5.73 2.02
CA SER A 130 1.09 -7.06 1.52
C SER A 130 -0.16 -7.88 1.21
N LEU A 131 -0.09 -8.70 0.15
CA LEU A 131 -1.16 -9.62 -0.21
C LEU A 131 -0.98 -10.95 0.52
N LEU A 132 -2.09 -11.65 0.78
CA LEU A 132 -2.07 -13.01 1.32
C LEU A 132 -1.65 -14.00 0.21
N ASN A 133 -0.73 -14.90 0.51
CA ASN A 133 -0.36 -16.00 -0.38
C ASN A 133 -1.29 -17.21 -0.12
N TYR A 134 -2.18 -17.51 -1.07
CA TYR A 134 -3.11 -18.63 -0.92
C TYR A 134 -2.48 -20.00 -1.20
N HIS A 135 -1.30 -20.04 -1.84
CA HIS A 135 -0.59 -21.28 -2.17
C HIS A 135 0.34 -21.75 -1.07
N SER A 136 0.75 -20.85 -0.18
CA SER A 136 1.38 -21.28 1.06
C SER A 136 0.30 -21.94 1.94
N ASN A 137 0.36 -23.27 2.10
CA ASN A 137 -0.42 -24.00 3.10
C ASN A 137 -0.16 -23.53 4.56
N MET A 138 0.62 -22.45 4.74
CA MET A 138 0.96 -21.80 6.00
C MET A 138 0.35 -20.40 6.17
N GLY A 139 -0.43 -19.88 5.21
CA GLY A 139 -1.05 -18.54 5.33
C GLY A 139 -0.01 -17.41 5.47
N SER A 140 1.14 -17.55 4.80
CA SER A 140 2.22 -16.58 4.86
C SER A 140 1.97 -15.36 3.95
N GLU A 141 2.67 -14.26 4.25
CA GLU A 141 2.68 -13.07 3.38
C GLU A 141 3.17 -13.47 1.98
N SER A 142 2.46 -12.99 0.95
CA SER A 142 2.96 -13.10 -0.42
C SER A 142 4.23 -12.28 -0.60
N GLY A 143 4.99 -12.61 -1.65
CA GLY A 143 6.07 -11.77 -2.10
C GLY A 143 5.59 -10.43 -2.68
N GLU A 144 4.29 -10.24 -2.89
CA GLU A 144 3.70 -9.03 -3.45
C GLU A 144 3.43 -8.01 -2.34
N TYR A 145 4.22 -6.93 -2.32
CA TYR A 145 4.05 -5.87 -1.33
C TYR A 145 4.49 -4.50 -1.82
N LEU A 146 3.90 -3.46 -1.22
CA LEU A 146 4.42 -2.10 -1.19
C LEU A 146 4.83 -1.78 0.24
N ASP A 147 6.06 -1.30 0.44
CA ASP A 147 6.56 -0.81 1.72
C ASP A 147 7.17 0.58 1.53
N PHE A 148 6.63 1.53 2.26
CA PHE A 148 7.19 2.84 2.49
C PHE A 148 7.69 2.88 3.92
N ASN A 149 8.93 3.31 4.11
CA ASN A 149 9.49 3.57 5.42
C ASN A 149 10.32 4.86 5.41
N ARG A 150 10.32 5.55 6.54
CA ARG A 150 11.27 6.62 6.83
C ARG A 150 11.60 6.61 8.31
N GLU A 151 12.82 6.99 8.65
CA GLU A 151 13.16 7.25 10.04
C GLU A 151 12.52 8.55 10.51
N LYS A 152 12.29 8.66 11.82
CA LYS A 152 11.56 9.77 12.44
C LYS A 152 12.15 11.14 12.07
N ASP A 153 13.47 11.23 12.05
CA ASP A 153 14.24 12.44 11.80
C ASP A 153 14.87 12.47 10.39
N ALA A 154 14.65 11.42 9.60
CA ALA A 154 15.16 11.38 8.23
C ALA A 154 14.29 12.25 7.32
N ARG A 155 14.97 13.10 6.54
CA ARG A 155 14.40 13.78 5.36
C ARG A 155 14.33 12.88 4.14
N ILE A 156 14.55 11.59 4.34
CA ILE A 156 14.69 10.59 3.31
C ILE A 156 13.71 9.47 3.66
N ALA A 157 12.96 9.03 2.66
CA ALA A 157 12.14 7.85 2.73
C ALA A 157 12.64 6.81 1.73
N HIS A 158 12.35 5.55 2.05
CA HIS A 158 12.54 4.42 1.18
C HIS A 158 11.17 3.94 0.72
N LEU A 159 10.99 3.84 -0.59
CA LEU A 159 9.79 3.28 -1.20
C LEU A 159 10.17 2.07 -2.03
N ARG A 160 9.52 0.95 -1.75
CA ARG A 160 9.73 -0.30 -2.47
C ARG A 160 8.41 -0.95 -2.82
N ILE A 161 8.27 -1.34 -4.09
CA ILE A 161 7.27 -2.29 -4.55
C ILE A 161 8.02 -3.57 -4.90
N ASN A 162 7.74 -4.64 -4.17
CA ASN A 162 8.20 -5.95 -4.54
C ASN A 162 7.08 -6.64 -5.28
N THR A 163 7.30 -6.88 -6.56
CA THR A 163 6.41 -7.68 -7.38
C THR A 163 7.19 -8.80 -8.03
N GLN A 164 6.61 -9.99 -8.04
CA GLN A 164 7.28 -11.16 -8.53
C GLN A 164 7.27 -11.14 -10.06
N TRP A 165 6.20 -10.68 -10.74
CA TRP A 165 6.15 -10.67 -12.21
C TRP A 165 5.17 -9.64 -12.81
N GLY A 166 5.55 -9.01 -13.93
CA GLY A 166 4.63 -8.46 -14.94
C GLY A 166 3.89 -7.16 -14.62
N TYR A 167 3.81 -6.73 -13.35
CA TYR A 167 3.25 -5.43 -13.01
C TYR A 167 4.11 -4.32 -13.63
N GLN A 168 3.48 -3.47 -14.44
CA GLN A 168 4.11 -2.25 -14.95
C GLN A 168 3.58 -1.09 -14.13
N ILE A 169 4.49 -0.36 -13.49
CA ILE A 169 4.08 0.77 -12.70
C ILE A 169 3.56 1.90 -13.60
N GLY A 170 2.32 2.32 -13.36
CA GLY A 170 1.74 3.45 -14.07
C GLY A 170 2.25 4.80 -13.57
N GLU A 171 2.20 5.81 -14.43
CA GLU A 171 2.63 7.17 -14.14
C GLU A 171 1.81 7.81 -13.01
N GLU A 172 0.56 7.39 -12.83
CA GLU A 172 -0.31 7.82 -11.73
C GLU A 172 0.24 7.39 -10.37
N VAL A 173 0.87 6.22 -10.27
CA VAL A 173 1.51 5.75 -9.03
C VAL A 173 2.77 6.58 -8.77
N ILE A 174 3.62 6.76 -9.78
CA ILE A 174 4.85 7.59 -9.68
C ILE A 174 4.52 9.00 -9.19
N SER A 175 3.52 9.64 -9.82
CA SER A 175 3.07 10.99 -9.48
C SER A 175 2.44 11.07 -8.09
N ALA A 176 1.68 10.05 -7.68
CA ALA A 176 1.07 9.99 -6.35
C ALA A 176 2.11 9.98 -5.23
N TRP A 177 3.23 9.30 -5.43
CA TRP A 177 4.36 9.27 -4.49
C TRP A 177 5.30 10.48 -4.60
N GLY A 178 5.04 11.40 -5.54
CA GLY A 178 5.86 12.61 -5.72
C GLY A 178 7.26 12.32 -6.28
N LEU A 179 7.40 11.22 -7.03
CA LEU A 179 8.66 10.86 -7.67
C LEU A 179 8.84 11.68 -8.96
N GLU A 180 10.00 12.29 -9.11
CA GLU A 180 10.33 13.15 -10.26
C GLU A 180 11.76 12.90 -10.74
N GLY A 181 12.02 13.18 -12.02
CA GLY A 181 13.35 13.10 -12.63
C GLY A 181 14.02 11.74 -12.44
N GLU A 182 15.27 11.75 -11.97
CA GLU A 182 16.09 10.54 -11.80
C GLU A 182 15.46 9.52 -10.81
N THR A 183 14.77 9.99 -9.77
CA THR A 183 14.11 9.10 -8.80
C THR A 183 12.96 8.32 -9.42
N ALA A 184 12.19 8.96 -10.32
CA ALA A 184 11.13 8.29 -11.08
C ALA A 184 11.72 7.27 -12.06
N GLU A 185 12.78 7.63 -12.79
CA GLU A 185 13.46 6.71 -13.71
C GLU A 185 14.06 5.49 -13.00
N GLN A 186 14.67 5.69 -11.84
CA GLN A 186 15.14 4.60 -11.00
C GLN A 186 13.98 3.70 -10.60
N PHE A 187 12.91 4.28 -10.05
CA PHE A 187 11.78 3.50 -9.54
C PHE A 187 11.07 2.70 -10.64
N ARG A 188 10.97 3.21 -11.88
CA ARG A 188 10.46 2.44 -13.02
C ARG A 188 11.27 1.17 -13.32
N ARG A 189 12.58 1.22 -13.09
CA ARG A 189 13.51 0.12 -13.41
C ARG A 189 13.65 -0.89 -12.29
N THR A 190 13.71 -0.41 -11.04
CA THR A 190 14.05 -1.23 -9.88
C THR A 190 12.87 -1.50 -8.96
N MET A 191 11.81 -0.68 -9.05
CA MET A 191 10.72 -0.61 -8.07
C MET A 191 11.22 -0.42 -6.62
N ASP A 192 12.40 0.18 -6.48
CA ASP A 192 13.10 0.40 -5.22
C ASP A 192 13.87 1.71 -5.32
N VAL A 193 13.45 2.70 -4.52
CA VAL A 193 14.03 4.04 -4.56
C VAL A 193 14.11 4.67 -3.18
N THR A 194 15.15 5.48 -3.02
CA THR A 194 15.31 6.41 -1.92
C THR A 194 14.93 7.80 -2.40
N LEU A 195 13.98 8.45 -1.74
CA LEU A 195 13.47 9.76 -2.15
C LEU A 195 13.51 10.78 -0.99
N PRO A 196 13.73 12.07 -1.29
CA PRO A 196 13.50 13.12 -0.32
C PRO A 196 12.03 13.10 0.12
N TRP A 197 11.79 13.15 1.42
CA TRP A 197 10.44 13.16 1.98
C TRP A 197 10.26 14.41 2.85
N TYR A 198 9.64 15.42 2.26
CA TYR A 198 9.33 16.66 2.94
C TYR A 198 7.87 16.64 3.39
N VAL A 199 7.68 16.48 4.68
CA VAL A 199 6.46 16.92 5.34
C VAL A 199 6.79 18.29 5.92
N GLU A 200 6.08 19.34 5.52
CA GLU A 200 6.25 20.66 6.13
C GLU A 200 6.14 20.54 7.66
N PRO A 201 7.15 21.00 8.43
CA PRO A 201 7.00 21.11 9.86
C PRO A 201 5.90 22.14 10.14
N ARG A 202 4.83 21.73 10.81
CA ARG A 202 3.88 22.70 11.36
C ARG A 202 4.55 23.36 12.54
N GLU A 203 4.62 24.69 12.49
CA GLU A 203 4.85 25.52 13.67
C GLU A 203 3.79 25.12 14.72
N ASP A 204 4.26 24.65 15.88
CA ASP A 204 3.44 24.35 17.04
C ASP A 204 2.91 25.65 17.69
#